data_AF-A0A7X5SAS3-F1
#
_entry.id   AF-A0A7X5SAS3-F1
#
_cell.length_a   1.000
_cell.length_b   1.000
_cell.length_c   1.000
_cell.angle_alpha   90.00
_cell.angle_beta   90.00
_cell.angle_gamma   90.00
#
_symmetry.space_group_name_H-M   'P 1'
#
loop_
_entity.id
_entity.type
_entity.pdbx_description
1 polymer ?
#
loop_
_entity_poly.entity_id
_entity_poly.type
_entity_poly.pdbx_seq_one_letter_code
_entity_poly.pdbx_strand_id
1 'polypeptide(L)'
;MGLWDRLFGRKTPVAKTPRAEPTAVPAAAADDADTEVQIDPALQPALSLFQRGDQLGAYNAAQAQLHLGADAQRLCALALSALDRYREAYPHWLALYELEPTAHNALQLATTSVMCNEIDRGEQWLLTFDDLNAQERSTSPATARTSFLTALTRAGHGAHALPHLEWLREAYAGMSITDSHFLYVRGLPF
;
A
#
# COMPACT_ATOMS: atom_id res chain seq x y z
N MET A 1 -5.44 14.56 -0.57
CA MET A 1 -4.89 13.26 -0.16
C MET A 1 -3.64 13.50 0.64
N GLY A 2 -3.67 13.20 1.93
CA GLY A 2 -2.54 13.41 2.82
C GLY A 2 -1.42 12.42 2.53
N LEU A 3 -0.20 12.75 2.94
CA LEU A 3 0.94 11.82 2.92
C LEU A 3 0.58 10.52 3.65
N TRP A 4 -0.17 10.64 4.75
CA TRP A 4 -0.62 9.52 5.56
C TRP A 4 -1.58 8.57 4.84
N ASP A 5 -2.51 9.06 4.02
CA ASP A 5 -3.39 8.19 3.22
C ASP A 5 -2.59 7.30 2.26
N ARG A 6 -1.46 7.82 1.75
CA ARG A 6 -0.56 7.07 0.86
C ARG A 6 0.31 6.07 1.62
N LEU A 7 0.66 6.37 2.88
CA LEU A 7 1.54 5.54 3.71
C LEU A 7 0.82 4.42 4.47
N PHE A 8 -0.46 4.60 4.77
CA PHE A 8 -1.25 3.65 5.57
C PHE A 8 -2.28 2.86 4.76
N GLY A 9 -2.55 3.26 3.52
CA GLY A 9 -3.77 2.85 2.84
C GLY A 9 -5.01 3.45 3.51
N ARG A 10 -6.15 3.39 2.83
CA ARG A 10 -7.43 3.80 3.45
C ARG A 10 -7.77 2.82 4.56
N LYS A 11 -7.67 3.24 5.82
CA LYS A 11 -8.21 2.48 6.96
C LYS A 11 -9.73 2.55 6.90
N THR A 12 -10.37 1.55 6.31
CA THR A 12 -11.82 1.38 6.44
C THR A 12 -12.10 0.83 7.83
N PRO A 13 -12.89 1.51 8.69
CA PRO A 13 -13.23 0.96 9.99
C PRO A 13 -14.08 -0.30 9.77
N VAL A 14 -13.62 -1.45 10.29
CA VAL A 14 -14.42 -2.68 10.33
C VAL A 14 -15.58 -2.45 11.28
N ALA A 15 -16.74 -2.11 10.73
CA ALA A 15 -17.98 -2.06 11.48
C ALA A 15 -18.35 -3.48 11.89
N LYS A 16 -18.12 -3.85 13.16
CA LYS A 16 -18.77 -5.00 13.78
C LYS A 16 -20.27 -4.76 13.70
N THR A 17 -20.98 -5.55 12.90
CA THR A 17 -22.45 -5.50 12.81
C THR A 17 -23.03 -6.48 13.83
N PRO A 18 -23.72 -6.04 14.91
CA PRO A 18 -24.72 -6.87 15.55
C PRO A 18 -26.01 -6.76 14.74
N ARG A 19 -26.55 -7.91 14.34
CA ARG A 19 -27.85 -8.04 13.68
C ARG A 19 -28.97 -7.68 14.66
N ALA A 20 -29.78 -6.67 14.33
CA ALA A 20 -31.12 -6.45 14.89
C ALA A 20 -31.99 -5.66 13.90
N GLU A 21 -33.29 -5.96 13.90
CA GLU A 21 -34.37 -5.60 12.96
C GLU A 21 -34.73 -4.11 12.86
N PRO A 22 -35.51 -3.69 11.83
CA PRO A 22 -35.56 -2.31 11.35
C PRO A 22 -36.68 -1.47 11.99
N THR A 23 -36.32 -0.28 12.49
CA THR A 23 -37.28 0.82 12.77
C THR A 23 -36.67 2.18 12.42
N ALA A 24 -37.51 3.09 11.94
CA ALA A 24 -37.25 4.30 11.13
C ALA A 24 -36.42 5.47 11.76
N VAL A 25 -35.58 6.10 10.90
CA VAL A 25 -35.25 7.54 10.61
C VAL A 25 -35.36 8.56 11.78
N PRO A 26 -34.39 9.49 12.04
CA PRO A 26 -33.72 10.35 11.04
C PRO A 26 -32.19 10.59 11.16
N ALA A 27 -31.69 11.10 10.03
CA ALA A 27 -30.36 11.64 9.75
C ALA A 27 -29.62 12.24 10.96
N ALA A 28 -28.59 11.53 11.42
CA ALA A 28 -27.51 12.11 12.18
C ALA A 28 -26.40 12.50 11.20
N ALA A 29 -26.07 13.79 11.19
CA ALA A 29 -24.83 14.30 10.64
C ALA A 29 -23.66 13.49 11.23
N ALA A 30 -22.91 12.80 10.37
CA ALA A 30 -21.62 12.28 10.74
C ALA A 30 -20.60 13.22 10.14
N ASP A 31 -19.99 14.02 11.01
CA ASP A 31 -18.72 14.68 10.81
C ASP A 31 -17.78 13.77 10.02
N ASP A 32 -17.35 14.23 8.84
CA ASP A 32 -16.06 13.87 8.27
C ASP A 32 -14.98 14.51 9.17
N ALA A 33 -14.87 14.03 10.40
CA ALA A 33 -13.68 14.25 11.22
C ALA A 33 -12.60 13.37 10.61
N ASP A 34 -11.82 13.96 9.69
CA ASP A 34 -10.48 13.52 9.33
C ASP A 34 -9.76 13.13 10.62
N THR A 35 -9.81 11.85 10.96
CA THR A 35 -9.10 11.32 12.10
C THR A 35 -7.65 11.28 11.65
N GLU A 36 -6.93 12.39 11.82
CA GLU A 36 -5.49 12.43 11.61
C GLU A 36 -4.90 11.25 12.36
N VAL A 37 -4.35 10.29 11.61
CA VAL A 37 -3.70 9.12 12.18
C VAL A 37 -2.49 9.64 12.95
N GLN A 38 -2.65 9.78 14.27
CA GLN A 38 -1.64 10.33 15.14
C GLN A 38 -0.59 9.27 15.44
N ILE A 39 0.57 9.38 14.77
CA ILE A 39 1.75 8.56 15.05
C ILE A 39 2.26 8.83 16.48
N ASP A 40 2.82 7.80 17.11
CA ASP A 40 3.45 7.93 18.43
C ASP A 40 4.44 9.12 18.48
N PRO A 41 4.34 10.02 19.47
CA PRO A 41 5.24 11.16 19.60
C PRO A 41 6.74 10.80 19.55
N ALA A 42 7.12 9.61 20.02
CA ALA A 42 8.50 9.14 19.98
C ALA A 42 9.02 8.88 18.55
N LEU A 43 8.13 8.69 17.56
CA LEU A 43 8.48 8.52 16.15
C LEU A 43 8.48 9.84 15.36
N GLN A 44 8.03 10.95 15.96
CA GLN A 44 8.03 12.27 15.30
C GLN A 44 9.40 12.72 14.78
N PRO A 45 10.53 12.48 15.49
CA PRO A 45 11.84 12.76 14.95
C PRO A 45 12.10 11.97 13.66
N ALA A 46 11.85 10.66 13.66
CA ALA A 46 12.06 9.80 12.49
C ALA A 46 11.19 10.23 11.29
N LEU A 47 9.92 10.57 11.53
CA LEU A 47 9.02 11.10 10.51
C LEU A 47 9.52 12.43 9.92
N SER A 48 9.97 13.35 10.79
CA SER A 48 10.51 14.65 10.35
C SER A 48 11.75 14.49 9.47
N LEU A 49 12.62 13.54 9.81
CA LEU A 49 13.79 13.16 9.00
C LEU A 49 13.37 12.59 7.64
N PHE A 50 12.36 11.73 7.61
CA PHE A 50 11.85 11.14 6.37
C PHE A 50 11.27 12.20 5.44
N GLN A 51 10.44 13.10 5.97
CA GLN A 51 9.76 14.16 5.22
C GLN A 51 10.73 15.17 4.58
N ARG A 52 11.87 15.44 5.22
CA ARG A 52 12.92 16.31 4.66
C ARG A 52 13.90 15.59 3.71
N GLY A 53 13.68 14.30 3.45
CA GLY A 53 14.51 13.50 2.55
C GLY A 53 15.74 12.85 3.20
N ASP A 54 15.92 12.97 4.52
CA ASP A 54 17.02 12.35 5.26
C ASP A 54 16.66 10.89 5.60
N GLN A 55 16.71 10.03 4.60
CA GLN A 55 16.25 8.64 4.68
C GLN A 55 17.10 7.81 5.66
N LEU A 56 18.42 8.01 5.66
CA LEU A 56 19.31 7.29 6.58
C LEU A 56 19.07 7.72 8.03
N GLY A 57 18.91 9.03 8.27
CA GLY A 57 18.53 9.54 9.59
C GLY A 57 17.17 8.99 10.04
N ALA A 58 16.18 8.99 9.16
CA ALA A 58 14.84 8.47 9.43
C ALA A 58 14.88 6.99 9.84
N TYR A 59 15.62 6.17 9.09
CA TYR A 59 15.81 4.76 9.41
C TYR A 59 16.44 4.57 10.79
N ASN A 60 17.57 5.23 11.07
CA ASN A 60 18.28 5.08 12.35
C ASN A 60 17.39 5.50 13.54
N ALA A 61 16.63 6.58 13.40
CA ALA A 61 15.71 7.06 14.42
C ALA A 61 14.52 6.11 14.64
N ALA A 62 13.92 5.59 13.57
CA ALA A 62 12.82 4.63 13.66
C ALA A 62 13.28 3.27 14.21
N GLN A 63 14.47 2.80 13.81
CA GLN A 63 15.02 1.52 14.23
C GLN A 63 15.23 1.46 15.75
N ALA A 64 15.64 2.57 16.37
CA ALA A 64 15.77 2.66 17.83
C ALA A 64 14.42 2.48 18.56
N GLN A 65 13.30 2.64 17.85
CA GLN A 65 11.95 2.62 18.38
C GLN A 65 11.11 1.44 17.86
N LEU A 66 11.73 0.35 17.38
CA LEU A 66 11.00 -0.81 16.83
C LEU A 66 10.00 -1.45 17.80
N HIS A 67 10.18 -1.27 19.11
CA HIS A 67 9.24 -1.73 20.12
C HIS A 67 7.86 -1.02 20.06
N LEU A 68 7.76 0.11 19.36
CA LEU A 68 6.50 0.83 19.12
C LEU A 68 5.64 0.21 17.99
N GLY A 69 6.07 -0.93 17.44
CA GLY A 69 5.24 -1.75 16.56
C GLY A 69 5.13 -1.21 15.13
N ALA A 70 3.91 -1.18 14.59
CA ALA A 70 3.66 -1.03 13.15
C ALA A 70 4.23 0.27 12.57
N ASP A 71 4.10 1.40 13.26
CA ASP A 71 4.57 2.69 12.73
C ASP A 71 6.09 2.77 12.64
N ALA A 72 6.81 2.17 13.60
CA ALA A 72 8.27 2.08 13.56
C ALA A 72 8.74 1.16 12.43
N GLN A 73 8.09 -0.01 12.26
CA GLN A 73 8.36 -0.92 11.16
C GLN A 73 8.13 -0.25 9.80
N ARG A 74 7.02 0.46 9.65
CA ARG A 74 6.66 1.22 8.46
C ARG A 74 7.70 2.27 8.10
N LEU A 75 8.12 3.09 9.06
CA LEU A 75 9.17 4.10 8.81
C LEU A 75 10.51 3.47 8.43
N CYS A 76 10.90 2.36 9.07
CA CYS A 76 12.11 1.64 8.69
C CYS A 76 12.03 1.12 7.25
N ALA A 77 10.91 0.47 6.91
CA ALA A 77 10.69 -0.13 5.60
C ALA A 77 10.70 0.93 4.48
N LEU A 78 9.99 2.04 4.68
CA LEU A 78 9.93 3.16 3.73
C LEU A 78 11.30 3.81 3.55
N ALA A 79 12.01 4.11 4.64
CA ALA A 79 13.32 4.75 4.59
C ALA A 79 14.36 3.89 3.86
N LEU A 80 14.37 2.58 4.11
CA LEU A 80 15.26 1.64 3.43
C LEU A 80 14.89 1.46 1.96
N SER A 81 13.60 1.38 1.61
CA SER A 81 13.15 1.36 0.22
C SER A 81 13.56 2.63 -0.53
N ALA A 82 13.46 3.81 0.10
CA ALA A 82 13.90 5.07 -0.48
C ALA A 82 15.43 5.17 -0.69
N LEU A 83 16.21 4.36 0.03
CA LEU A 83 17.66 4.20 -0.14
C LEU A 83 18.03 3.08 -1.13
N ASP A 84 17.05 2.48 -1.83
CA ASP A 84 17.20 1.28 -2.66
C ASP A 84 17.80 0.07 -1.91
N ARG A 85 17.69 0.02 -0.58
CA ARG A 85 18.18 -1.08 0.29
C ARG A 85 17.10 -2.14 0.52
N TYR A 86 16.53 -2.65 -0.58
CA TYR A 86 15.32 -3.49 -0.54
C TYR A 86 15.46 -4.80 0.25
N ARG A 87 16.65 -5.44 0.22
CA ARG A 87 16.91 -6.65 1.01
C ARG A 87 16.79 -6.39 2.52
N GLU A 88 17.14 -5.19 2.96
CA GLU A 88 17.00 -4.77 4.35
C GLU A 88 15.59 -4.26 4.65
N ALA A 89 14.92 -3.64 3.67
CA ALA A 89 13.54 -3.19 3.80
C ALA A 89 12.55 -4.36 3.95
N TYR A 90 12.78 -5.47 3.25
CA TYR A 90 11.89 -6.63 3.21
C TYR A 90 11.47 -7.15 4.60
N PRO A 91 12.36 -7.46 5.55
CA PRO A 91 11.96 -7.93 6.88
C PRO A 91 11.08 -6.94 7.65
N HIS A 92 11.27 -5.63 7.45
CA HIS A 92 10.41 -4.60 8.07
C HIS A 92 9.02 -4.57 7.42
N TRP A 93 8.94 -4.71 6.09
CA TRP A 93 7.65 -4.88 5.40
C TRP A 93 6.91 -6.13 5.83
N LEU A 94 7.63 -7.24 6.04
CA LEU A 94 7.04 -8.49 6.49
C LEU A 94 6.50 -8.38 7.92
N ALA A 95 7.30 -7.85 8.84
CA ALA A 95 6.86 -7.60 10.21
C ALA A 95 5.66 -6.63 10.25
N LEU A 96 5.64 -5.62 9.37
CA LEU A 96 4.50 -4.73 9.24
C LEU A 96 3.24 -5.45 8.76
N TYR A 97 3.36 -6.34 7.77
CA TYR A 97 2.23 -7.16 7.31
C TYR A 97 1.71 -8.11 8.39
N GLU A 98 2.61 -8.71 9.20
CA GLU A 98 2.20 -9.57 10.32
C GLU A 98 1.40 -8.81 11.39
N LEU A 99 1.73 -7.54 11.62
CA LEU A 99 0.97 -6.65 12.51
C LEU A 99 -0.32 -6.14 11.87
N GLU A 100 -0.29 -5.85 10.58
CA GLU A 100 -1.36 -5.24 9.81
C GLU A 100 -1.51 -5.94 8.44
N PRO A 101 -2.24 -7.07 8.37
CA PRO A 101 -2.33 -7.90 7.16
C PRO A 101 -3.31 -7.30 6.15
N THR A 102 -2.91 -6.18 5.56
CA THR A 102 -3.71 -5.40 4.60
C THR A 102 -3.28 -5.66 3.17
N ALA A 103 -4.18 -5.43 2.22
CA ALA A 103 -3.85 -5.48 0.80
C ALA A 103 -2.67 -4.53 0.48
N HIS A 104 -2.68 -3.31 1.03
CA HIS A 104 -1.58 -2.37 0.82
C HIS A 104 -0.21 -2.96 1.23
N ASN A 105 -0.11 -3.54 2.43
CA ASN A 105 1.15 -4.10 2.91
C ASN A 105 1.57 -5.35 2.09
N ALA A 106 0.62 -6.17 1.64
CA ALA A 106 0.90 -7.27 0.70
C ALA A 106 1.47 -6.75 -0.64
N LEU A 107 0.95 -5.65 -1.17
CA LEU A 107 1.47 -5.03 -2.39
C LEU A 107 2.89 -4.45 -2.19
N GLN A 108 3.20 -3.88 -1.02
CA GLN A 108 4.57 -3.43 -0.69
C GLN A 108 5.54 -4.62 -0.63
N LEU A 109 5.11 -5.75 -0.07
CA LEU A 109 5.88 -7.00 -0.09
C LEU A 109 6.08 -7.55 -1.50
N ALA A 110 5.05 -7.48 -2.35
CA ALA A 110 5.14 -7.91 -3.75
C ALA A 110 6.22 -7.12 -4.52
N THR A 111 6.12 -5.80 -4.48
CA THR A 111 7.08 -4.91 -5.18
C THR A 111 8.48 -4.99 -4.58
N THR A 112 8.61 -5.03 -3.25
CA THR A 112 9.92 -5.18 -2.58
C THR A 112 10.59 -6.51 -2.91
N SER A 113 9.83 -7.61 -2.99
CA SER A 113 10.38 -8.92 -3.40
C SER A 113 10.98 -8.88 -4.80
N VAL A 114 10.29 -8.22 -5.74
CA VAL A 114 10.81 -8.00 -7.10
C VAL A 114 12.10 -7.18 -7.08
N MET A 115 12.14 -6.10 -6.29
CA MET A 115 13.36 -5.29 -6.13
C MET A 115 14.51 -6.05 -5.46
N CYS A 116 14.23 -7.15 -4.74
CA CYS A 116 15.21 -8.10 -4.22
C CYS A 116 15.66 -9.16 -5.26
N ASN A 117 15.14 -9.12 -6.50
CA ASN A 117 15.27 -10.14 -7.54
C ASN A 117 14.60 -11.49 -7.20
N GLU A 118 13.53 -11.47 -6.41
CA GLU A 118 12.75 -12.66 -6.02
C GLU A 118 11.34 -12.59 -6.65
N ILE A 119 11.28 -12.81 -7.96
CA ILE A 119 10.07 -12.59 -8.78
C ILE A 119 8.92 -13.50 -8.35
N ASP A 120 9.17 -14.80 -8.20
CA ASP A 120 8.15 -15.78 -7.81
C ASP A 120 7.50 -15.42 -6.45
N ARG A 121 8.31 -14.91 -5.50
CA ARG A 121 7.81 -14.42 -4.22
C ARG A 121 6.97 -13.15 -4.40
N GLY A 122 7.41 -12.25 -5.28
CA GLY A 122 6.65 -11.06 -5.65
C GLY A 122 5.27 -11.41 -6.21
N GLU A 123 5.19 -12.40 -7.10
CA GLU A 123 3.93 -12.87 -7.68
C GLU A 123 3.01 -13.51 -6.63
N GLN A 124 3.55 -14.31 -5.71
CA GLN A 124 2.78 -14.87 -4.59
C GLN A 124 2.17 -13.79 -3.69
N TRP A 125 2.94 -12.74 -3.39
CA TRP A 125 2.42 -11.59 -2.65
C TRP A 125 1.38 -10.78 -3.45
N LEU A 126 1.50 -10.73 -4.78
CA LEU A 126 0.50 -10.08 -5.63
C LEU A 126 -0.83 -10.85 -5.63
N LEU A 127 -0.78 -12.19 -5.60
CA LEU A 127 -1.98 -13.01 -5.40
C LEU A 127 -2.61 -12.76 -4.02
N THR A 128 -1.77 -12.68 -2.98
CA THR A 128 -2.23 -12.35 -1.61
C THR A 128 -2.88 -10.96 -1.56
N PHE A 129 -2.31 -9.98 -2.28
CA PHE A 129 -2.91 -8.67 -2.47
C PHE A 129 -4.30 -8.79 -3.13
N ASP A 130 -4.42 -9.53 -4.23
CA ASP A 130 -5.68 -9.67 -4.96
C ASP A 130 -6.79 -10.26 -4.05
N ASP A 131 -6.45 -11.27 -3.23
CA ASP A 131 -7.38 -11.90 -2.27
C ASP A 131 -7.84 -10.95 -1.15
N LEU A 132 -6.92 -10.19 -0.56
CA LEU A 132 -7.25 -9.20 0.48
C LEU A 132 -8.06 -8.05 -0.10
N ASN A 133 -7.66 -7.56 -1.27
CA ASN A 133 -8.26 -6.39 -1.91
C ASN A 133 -9.66 -6.67 -2.48
N ALA A 134 -10.00 -7.92 -2.78
CA ALA A 134 -11.37 -8.32 -3.11
C ALA A 134 -12.38 -7.92 -2.01
N GLN A 135 -11.92 -7.91 -0.75
CA GLN A 135 -12.70 -7.55 0.42
C GLN A 135 -12.55 -6.07 0.77
N GLU A 136 -11.30 -5.59 0.88
CA GLU A 136 -11.01 -4.21 1.31
C GLU A 136 -11.39 -3.15 0.28
N ARG A 137 -11.23 -3.48 -1.01
CA ARG A 137 -11.36 -2.56 -2.16
C ARG A 137 -10.57 -1.26 -1.94
N SER A 138 -9.40 -1.39 -1.31
CA SER A 138 -8.59 -0.25 -0.87
C SER A 138 -7.73 0.31 -2.00
N THR A 139 -7.34 -0.51 -2.97
CA THR A 139 -6.51 -0.13 -4.11
C THR A 139 -7.12 -0.66 -5.41
N SER A 140 -7.06 0.09 -6.52
CA SER A 140 -7.43 -0.47 -7.82
C SER A 140 -6.47 -1.60 -8.23
N PRO A 141 -6.95 -2.75 -8.71
CA PRO A 141 -6.09 -3.80 -9.25
C PRO A 141 -5.17 -3.31 -10.39
N ALA A 142 -5.62 -2.34 -11.19
CA ALA A 142 -4.80 -1.76 -12.26
C ALA A 142 -3.64 -0.91 -11.71
N THR A 143 -3.89 -0.14 -10.65
CA THR A 143 -2.84 0.62 -9.95
C THR A 143 -1.81 -0.30 -9.29
N ALA A 144 -2.27 -1.39 -8.66
CA ALA A 144 -1.40 -2.39 -8.07
C ALA A 144 -0.49 -3.06 -9.12
N ARG A 145 -1.08 -3.50 -10.25
CA ARG A 145 -0.33 -4.09 -11.37
C ARG A 145 0.63 -3.11 -12.02
N THR A 146 0.27 -1.84 -12.13
CA THR A 146 1.18 -0.78 -12.60
C THR A 146 2.38 -0.60 -11.66
N SER A 147 2.15 -0.68 -10.35
CA SER A 147 3.24 -0.62 -9.35
C SER A 147 4.17 -1.83 -9.46
N PHE A 148 3.62 -3.03 -9.63
CA PHE A 148 4.38 -4.26 -9.84
C PHE A 148 5.20 -4.22 -11.14
N LEU A 149 4.60 -3.77 -12.24
CA LEU A 149 5.27 -3.53 -13.53
C LEU A 149 6.43 -2.54 -13.41
N THR A 150 6.24 -1.47 -12.64
CA THR A 150 7.29 -0.50 -12.37
C THR A 150 8.46 -1.14 -11.62
N ALA A 151 8.18 -1.97 -10.61
CA ALA A 151 9.21 -2.71 -9.89
C ALA A 151 9.97 -3.68 -10.82
N LEU A 152 9.26 -4.47 -11.63
CA LEU A 152 9.87 -5.39 -12.61
C LEU A 152 10.80 -4.65 -13.57
N THR A 153 10.33 -3.52 -14.11
CA THR A 153 11.11 -2.72 -15.06
C THR A 153 12.34 -2.11 -14.39
N ARG A 154 12.20 -1.53 -13.19
CA ARG A 154 13.32 -0.95 -12.42
C ARG A 154 14.36 -1.99 -12.02
N ALA A 155 13.93 -3.22 -11.70
CA ALA A 155 14.81 -4.32 -11.35
C ALA A 155 15.44 -5.04 -12.56
N GLY A 156 15.09 -4.64 -13.80
CA GLY A 156 15.63 -5.24 -15.03
C GLY A 156 14.91 -6.50 -15.52
N HIS A 157 13.77 -6.85 -14.92
CA HIS A 157 12.99 -8.06 -15.22
C HIS A 157 11.89 -7.81 -16.26
N GLY A 158 12.20 -7.08 -17.33
CA GLY A 158 11.22 -6.70 -18.36
C GLY A 158 10.51 -7.89 -19.03
N ALA A 159 11.17 -9.06 -19.11
CA ALA A 159 10.55 -10.28 -19.65
C ALA A 159 9.34 -10.75 -18.82
N HIS A 160 9.37 -10.54 -17.50
CA HIS A 160 8.27 -10.89 -16.59
C HIS A 160 7.15 -9.85 -16.60
N ALA A 161 7.31 -8.71 -17.28
CA ALA A 161 6.29 -7.67 -17.35
C ALA A 161 5.12 -8.05 -18.28
N LEU A 162 5.37 -8.91 -19.28
CA LEU A 162 4.41 -9.18 -20.35
C LEU A 162 3.04 -9.68 -19.85
N PRO A 163 2.94 -10.67 -18.92
CA PRO A 163 1.65 -11.13 -18.42
C PRO A 163 0.83 -10.02 -17.74
N HIS A 164 1.50 -9.09 -17.06
CA HIS A 164 0.83 -7.97 -16.39
C HIS A 164 0.39 -6.89 -17.38
N LEU A 165 1.15 -6.65 -18.44
CA LEU A 165 0.76 -5.76 -19.54
C LEU A 165 -0.43 -6.32 -20.33
N GLU A 166 -0.45 -7.62 -20.60
CA GLU A 166 -1.57 -8.28 -21.26
C GLU A 166 -2.85 -8.18 -20.42
N TRP A 167 -2.75 -8.40 -19.11
CA TRP A 167 -3.87 -8.19 -18.20
C TRP A 167 -4.41 -6.75 -18.27
N LEU A 168 -3.52 -5.75 -18.23
CA LEU A 168 -3.93 -4.35 -18.34
C LEU A 168 -4.58 -4.06 -19.69
N ARG A 169 -4.00 -4.55 -20.78
CA ARG A 169 -4.55 -4.43 -22.14
C ARG A 169 -5.99 -4.92 -22.21
N GLU A 170 -6.28 -6.11 -21.66
CA GLU A 170 -7.63 -6.67 -21.65
C GLU A 170 -8.59 -5.84 -20.77
N ALA A 171 -8.10 -5.30 -19.65
CA ALA A 171 -8.90 -4.40 -18.81
C ALA A 171 -9.32 -3.12 -19.57
N TYR A 172 -8.40 -2.48 -20.31
CA TYR A 172 -8.74 -1.33 -21.17
C TYR A 172 -9.65 -1.71 -22.33
N ALA A 173 -9.39 -2.84 -23.01
CA ALA A 173 -10.19 -3.29 -24.14
C ALA A 173 -11.65 -3.54 -23.75
N GLY A 174 -11.89 -4.13 -22.58
CA GLY A 174 -13.23 -4.37 -22.04
C GLY A 174 -14.03 -3.09 -21.74
N MET A 175 -13.36 -1.93 -21.62
CA MET A 175 -14.03 -0.66 -21.34
C MET A 175 -14.57 0.03 -22.59
N SER A 176 -13.94 -0.17 -23.75
CA SER A 176 -14.34 0.45 -25.02
C SER A 176 -14.53 1.99 -24.97
N ILE A 177 -13.89 2.66 -23.99
CA ILE A 177 -13.95 4.10 -23.76
C ILE A 177 -12.59 4.58 -23.25
N THR A 178 -12.08 5.67 -23.83
CA THR A 178 -10.77 6.26 -23.50
C THR A 178 -10.89 7.60 -22.76
N ASP A 179 -12.10 7.98 -22.36
CA ASP A 179 -12.34 9.21 -21.59
C ASP A 179 -11.71 9.10 -20.20
N SER A 180 -10.88 10.08 -19.84
CA SER A 180 -10.09 10.07 -18.60
C SER A 180 -10.97 10.04 -17.35
N HIS A 181 -12.14 10.70 -17.35
CA HIS A 181 -13.03 10.67 -16.20
C HIS A 181 -13.64 9.28 -16.01
N PHE A 182 -14.06 8.63 -17.11
CA PHE A 182 -14.57 7.26 -17.04
C PHE A 182 -13.51 6.24 -16.61
N LEU A 183 -12.28 6.39 -17.11
CA LEU A 183 -11.16 5.54 -16.68
C LEU A 183 -10.85 5.73 -15.19
N TYR A 184 -10.83 6.97 -14.71
CA TYR A 184 -10.66 7.30 -13.29
C TYR A 184 -11.70 6.62 -12.40
N VAL A 185 -12.99 6.78 -12.72
CA VAL A 185 -14.11 6.21 -11.95
C VAL A 185 -14.05 4.67 -11.92
N ARG A 186 -13.51 4.06 -12.97
CA ARG A 186 -13.32 2.59 -13.07
C ARG A 186 -11.99 2.12 -12.49
N GLY A 187 -11.17 3.02 -11.96
CA GLY A 187 -9.88 2.70 -11.34
C GLY A 187 -8.77 2.34 -12.34
N LEU A 188 -8.90 2.67 -13.63
CA LEU A 188 -7.79 2.54 -14.57
C LEU A 188 -6.90 3.78 -14.56
N PRO A 189 -5.56 3.62 -14.70
CA PRO A 189 -4.67 4.75 -14.93
C PRO A 189 -4.94 5.40 -16.31
N PHE A 190 -4.53 6.65 -16.50
CA PHE A 190 -4.64 7.40 -17.75
C PHE A 190 -3.62 8.54 -17.79
#